data_AF-A0A527HMS1-F1
#
_entry.id   AF-A0A527HMS1-F1
#
_cell.length_a   1.000
_cell.length_b   1.000
_cell.length_c   1.000
_cell.angle_alpha   90.00
_cell.angle_beta   90.00
_cell.angle_gamma   90.00
#
_symmetry.space_group_name_H-M   'P 1'
#
loop_
_entity.id
_entity.type
_entity.pdbx_description
1 polymer ?
#
loop_
_entity_poly.entity_id
_entity_poly.type
_entity_poly.pdbx_seq_one_letter_code
_entity_poly.pdbx_strand_id
1 'polypeptide(L)'
;ILVCLNRENAKNELFVKNGRFALNTLASHQEPLSVGFSGITGLPVEERFALGEWDVISTGAPTLKGALAVFDCELIDTKDLATHRVLFGKVTGLRMGDNLRPLIYHARGYHVLDSGAAAFTEKE
;
A
#
# COMPACT_ATOMS: atom_id res chain seq x y z
N ILE A 1 -12.34 -3.10 0.18
CA ILE A 1 -11.05 -3.78 -0.14
C ILE A 1 -10.72 -4.80 0.95
N LEU A 2 -9.81 -5.74 0.70
CA LEU A 2 -9.28 -6.62 1.74
C LEU A 2 -7.75 -6.68 1.71
N VAL A 3 -7.14 -6.88 2.87
CA VAL A 3 -5.68 -7.02 3.05
C VAL A 3 -5.42 -8.17 4.01
N CYS A 4 -4.45 -9.02 3.70
CA CYS A 4 -4.05 -10.14 4.56
C CYS A 4 -2.72 -9.81 5.23
N LEU A 5 -2.67 -9.87 6.56
CA LEU A 5 -1.45 -9.62 7.34
C LEU A 5 -1.09 -10.86 8.15
N ASN A 6 0.20 -11.16 8.31
CA ASN A 6 0.63 -12.22 9.22
C ASN A 6 0.24 -11.84 10.66
N ARG A 7 -0.57 -12.68 11.32
CA ARG A 7 -1.10 -12.42 12.68
C ARG A 7 -0.06 -12.62 13.77
N GLU A 8 1.03 -13.34 13.49
CA GLU A 8 2.11 -13.59 14.44
C GLU A 8 2.97 -12.33 14.69
N ASN A 9 2.92 -11.35 13.78
CA ASN A 9 3.54 -10.06 14.02
C ASN A 9 2.64 -9.18 14.89
N ALA A 10 2.97 -9.06 16.18
CA ALA A 10 2.21 -8.29 17.16
C ALA A 10 1.98 -6.81 16.77
N LYS A 11 2.80 -6.24 15.88
CA LYS A 11 2.60 -4.87 15.37
C LYS A 11 1.33 -4.75 14.52
N ASN A 12 0.84 -5.85 13.93
CA ASN A 12 -0.37 -5.85 13.11
C ASN A 12 -1.67 -5.77 13.94
N GLU A 13 -1.62 -6.01 15.26
CA GLU A 13 -2.78 -5.78 16.15
C GLU A 13 -3.18 -4.30 16.21
N LEU A 14 -2.27 -3.38 15.84
CA LEU A 14 -2.56 -1.95 15.80
C LEU A 14 -3.68 -1.60 14.82
N PHE A 15 -3.83 -2.34 13.71
CA PHE A 15 -4.91 -2.13 12.74
C PHE A 15 -6.29 -2.45 13.31
N VAL A 16 -6.38 -3.49 14.15
CA VAL A 16 -7.65 -3.85 14.82
C VAL A 16 -7.97 -2.84 15.91
N LYS A 17 -6.96 -2.44 16.70
CA LYS A 17 -7.15 -1.48 17.80
C LYS A 17 -7.52 -0.07 17.31
N ASN A 18 -6.95 0.38 16.19
CA ASN A 18 -7.21 1.73 15.67
C ASN A 18 -8.45 1.80 14.77
N GLY A 19 -8.92 0.67 14.23
CA GLY A 19 -10.11 0.58 13.37
C GLY A 19 -9.97 1.18 11.98
N ARG A 20 -8.76 1.47 11.49
CA ARG A 20 -8.53 2.16 10.20
C ARG A 20 -7.19 1.82 9.57
N PHE A 21 -7.11 1.87 8.25
CA PHE A 21 -5.87 1.68 7.51
C PHE A 21 -5.90 2.38 6.16
N ALA A 22 -4.71 2.75 5.67
CA ALA A 22 -4.51 3.21 4.30
C ALA A 22 -3.80 2.11 3.49
N LEU A 23 -4.34 1.77 2.32
CA LEU A 23 -3.67 0.95 1.32
C LEU A 23 -2.99 1.88 0.31
N ASN A 24 -1.66 1.98 0.36
CA ASN A 24 -0.86 2.79 -0.55
C ASN A 24 -0.27 1.89 -1.65
N THR A 25 -0.79 1.97 -2.87
CA THR A 25 -0.24 1.27 -4.03
C THR A 25 0.98 2.03 -4.55
N LEU A 26 2.14 1.40 -4.51
CA LEU A 26 3.42 2.07 -4.76
C LEU A 26 3.69 2.30 -6.25
N ALA A 27 4.24 3.46 -6.56
CA ALA A 27 4.81 3.79 -7.86
C ALA A 27 6.27 3.31 -7.96
N SER A 28 6.78 3.18 -9.19
CA SER A 28 8.11 2.60 -9.48
C SER A 28 9.27 3.25 -8.72
N HIS A 29 9.19 4.55 -8.44
CA HIS A 29 10.23 5.29 -7.71
C HIS A 29 10.21 5.04 -6.19
N GLN A 30 9.20 4.33 -5.68
CA GLN A 30 8.98 4.08 -4.24
C GLN A 30 9.51 2.71 -3.79
N GLU A 31 10.43 2.10 -4.56
CA GLU A 31 11.13 0.88 -4.13
C GLU A 31 11.86 1.04 -2.78
N PRO A 32 12.60 2.14 -2.51
CA PRO A 32 13.23 2.34 -1.21
C PRO A 32 12.23 2.32 -0.04
N LEU A 33 11.02 2.85 -0.26
CA LEU A 33 9.94 2.83 0.72
C LEU A 33 9.45 1.40 0.98
N SER A 34 9.21 0.62 -0.08
CA SER A 34 8.82 -0.79 0.04
C SER A 34 9.85 -1.59 0.85
N VAL A 35 11.13 -1.40 0.55
CA VAL A 35 12.24 -2.04 1.30
C VAL A 35 12.24 -1.58 2.76
N GLY A 36 12.08 -0.29 3.04
CA GLY A 36 12.03 0.24 4.40
C GLY A 36 10.88 -0.33 5.26
N PHE A 37 9.71 -0.53 4.66
CA PHE A 37 8.54 -1.08 5.36
C PHE A 37 8.51 -2.63 5.43
N SER A 38 9.35 -3.33 4.65
CA SER A 38 9.38 -4.80 4.61
C SER A 38 9.82 -5.48 5.91
N GLY A 39 10.52 -4.74 6.78
CA GLY A 39 11.10 -5.26 8.02
C GLY A 39 12.50 -5.86 7.87
N ILE A 40 13.00 -6.08 6.64
CA ILE A 40 14.34 -6.65 6.41
C ILE A 40 15.47 -5.70 6.82
N THR A 41 15.23 -4.40 6.74
CA THR A 41 16.23 -3.36 7.03
C THR A 41 16.41 -3.10 8.53
N GLY A 42 15.48 -3.58 9.37
CA GLY A 42 15.50 -3.29 10.81
C GLY A 42 15.27 -1.81 11.18
N LEU A 43 14.93 -0.94 10.23
CA LEU A 43 14.75 0.50 10.48
C LEU A 43 13.74 0.76 11.61
N PRO A 44 14.00 1.73 12.51
CA PRO A 44 13.01 2.28 13.43
C PRO A 44 11.78 2.80 12.69
N VAL A 45 10.64 2.94 13.38
CA VAL A 45 9.38 3.34 12.75
C VAL A 45 9.49 4.74 12.14
N GLU A 46 10.12 5.64 12.86
CA GLU A 46 10.34 7.04 12.50
C GLU A 46 11.15 7.15 11.21
N GLU A 47 12.22 6.36 11.08
CA GLU A 47 13.05 6.31 9.88
C GLU A 47 12.30 5.74 8.67
N ARG A 48 11.37 4.79 8.87
CA ARG A 48 10.51 4.30 7.78
C ARG A 48 9.59 5.39 7.25
N PHE A 49 8.95 6.13 8.15
CA PHE A 49 8.07 7.23 7.78
C PHE A 49 8.85 8.40 7.17
N ALA A 50 10.14 8.58 7.49
CA ALA A 50 11.00 9.58 6.86
C ALA A 50 11.33 9.29 5.36
N LEU A 51 11.09 8.07 4.87
CA LEU A 51 11.36 7.70 3.46
C LEU A 51 10.28 8.21 2.47
N GLY A 52 9.25 8.90 2.95
CA GLY A 52 8.17 9.42 2.10
C GLY A 52 7.50 10.64 2.71
N GLU A 53 6.68 11.31 1.91
CA GLU A 53 5.81 12.38 2.39
C GLU A 53 4.43 11.83 2.69
N TRP A 54 3.90 12.17 3.87
CA TRP A 54 2.65 11.64 4.38
C TRP A 54 1.68 12.77 4.69
N ASP A 55 0.41 12.51 4.45
CA ASP A 55 -0.71 13.32 4.88
C ASP A 55 -1.86 12.42 5.35
N VAL A 56 -3.06 12.96 5.42
CA VAL A 56 -4.28 12.23 5.73
C VAL A 56 -5.36 12.57 4.69
N ILE A 57 -6.30 11.65 4.48
CA ILE A 57 -7.46 11.88 3.61
C ILE A 57 -8.74 12.02 4.44
N SER A 58 -9.24 10.93 5.02
CA SER A 58 -10.56 10.86 5.67
C SER A 58 -10.50 10.26 7.08
N THR A 59 -9.81 9.13 7.27
CA THR A 59 -9.84 8.40 8.54
C THR A 59 -8.79 8.89 9.51
N GLY A 60 -7.78 9.63 9.06
CA GLY A 60 -6.60 9.98 9.84
C GLY A 60 -5.47 8.94 9.81
N ALA A 61 -5.64 7.83 9.06
CA ALA A 61 -4.52 6.95 8.74
C ALA A 61 -3.47 7.69 7.86
N PRO A 62 -2.17 7.45 8.03
CA PRO A 62 -1.15 8.04 7.17
C PRO A 62 -1.29 7.60 5.71
N THR A 63 -1.47 8.56 4.82
CA THR A 63 -1.60 8.36 3.37
C THR A 63 -0.36 8.86 2.65
N LEU A 64 0.16 8.06 1.72
CA LEU A 64 1.41 8.34 1.02
C LEU A 64 1.17 9.30 -0.15
N LYS A 65 1.92 10.40 -0.20
CA LYS A 65 1.96 11.26 -1.39
C LYS A 65 2.80 10.60 -2.49
N GLY A 66 2.42 10.84 -3.75
CA GLY A 66 3.10 10.26 -4.91
C GLY A 66 2.89 8.76 -5.09
N ALA A 67 1.99 8.13 -4.32
CA ALA A 67 1.52 6.77 -4.57
C ALA A 67 0.71 6.70 -5.87
N LEU A 68 0.72 5.54 -6.53
CA LEU A 68 -0.11 5.27 -7.71
C LEU A 68 -1.61 5.35 -7.39
N ALA A 69 -2.00 4.83 -6.22
CA ALA A 69 -3.32 4.96 -5.67
C ALA A 69 -3.25 4.85 -4.15
N VAL A 70 -4.17 5.54 -3.45
CA VAL A 70 -4.34 5.42 -2.00
C VAL A 70 -5.80 5.20 -1.69
N PHE A 71 -6.09 4.12 -0.97
CA PHE A 71 -7.42 3.81 -0.45
C PHE A 71 -7.39 3.98 1.07
N ASP A 72 -8.05 5.01 1.57
CA ASP A 72 -8.19 5.27 2.99
C ASP A 72 -9.46 4.61 3.51
N CYS A 73 -9.34 3.75 4.52
CA CYS A 73 -10.37 2.77 4.86
C CYS A 73 -10.67 2.71 6.36
N GLU A 74 -11.97 2.64 6.66
CA GLU A 74 -12.49 2.17 7.95
C GLU A 74 -12.50 0.64 7.96
N LEU A 75 -12.01 0.04 9.04
CA LEU A 75 -12.05 -1.40 9.25
C LEU A 75 -13.47 -1.82 9.67
N ILE A 76 -14.11 -2.70 8.90
CA ILE A 76 -15.49 -3.13 9.15
C ILE A 76 -15.59 -4.56 9.68
N ASP A 77 -14.63 -5.43 9.36
CA ASP A 77 -14.55 -6.80 9.89
C ASP A 77 -13.11 -7.31 9.82
N THR A 78 -12.82 -8.37 10.59
CA THR A 78 -11.60 -9.14 10.49
C THR A 78 -11.89 -10.63 10.58
N LYS A 79 -11.12 -11.44 9.85
CA LYS A 79 -11.19 -12.91 9.93
C LYS A 79 -9.80 -13.50 10.06
N ASP A 80 -9.59 -14.34 11.07
CA ASP A 80 -8.36 -15.11 11.23
C ASP A 80 -8.44 -16.40 10.42
N LEU A 81 -7.43 -16.65 9.60
CA LEU A 81 -7.27 -17.88 8.83
C LEU A 81 -5.81 -18.35 8.91
N ALA A 82 -5.59 -19.42 9.66
CA ALA A 82 -4.26 -19.96 9.94
C ALA A 82 -3.29 -18.87 10.42
N THR A 83 -2.26 -18.55 9.63
CA THR A 83 -1.21 -17.59 9.97
C THR A 83 -1.55 -16.14 9.65
N HIS A 84 -2.69 -15.88 9.01
CA HIS A 84 -3.05 -14.53 8.55
C HIS A 84 -4.37 -14.04 9.16
N ARG A 85 -4.45 -12.73 9.38
CA ARG A 85 -5.70 -11.99 9.60
C ARG A 85 -6.07 -11.26 8.32
N VAL A 86 -7.26 -11.53 7.81
CA VAL A 86 -7.89 -10.81 6.71
C VAL A 86 -8.60 -9.59 7.30
N LEU A 87 -8.23 -8.40 6.85
CA LEU A 87 -8.86 -7.13 7.18
C LEU A 87 -9.85 -6.77 6.08
N PHE A 88 -11.11 -6.49 6.43
CA PHE A 88 -12.12 -6.01 5.49
C PHE A 88 -12.31 -4.50 5.70
N GLY A 89 -11.93 -3.71 4.70
CA GLY A 89 -11.98 -2.25 4.76
C GLY A 89 -13.05 -1.66 3.85
N LYS A 90 -13.85 -0.75 4.41
CA LYS A 90 -14.73 0.16 3.65
C LYS A 90 -13.92 1.39 3.25
N VAL A 91 -13.82 1.65 1.95
CA VAL A 91 -13.11 2.84 1.44
C VAL A 91 -13.93 4.09 1.75
N THR A 92 -13.33 5.04 2.44
CA THR A 92 -13.93 6.35 2.80
C THR A 92 -13.19 7.52 2.15
N GLY A 93 -11.99 7.29 1.61
CA GLY A 93 -11.21 8.26 0.87
C GLY A 93 -10.37 7.60 -0.23
N LEU A 94 -10.17 8.31 -1.34
CA LEU A 94 -9.41 7.85 -2.49
C LEU A 94 -8.50 8.96 -2.99
N ARG A 95 -7.26 8.63 -3.33
CA ARG A 95 -6.35 9.46 -4.12
C ARG A 95 -5.78 8.64 -5.26
N MET A 96 -5.80 9.18 -6.46
CA MET A 96 -5.16 8.58 -7.63
C MET A 96 -3.91 9.39 -7.98
N GLY A 97 -2.82 8.71 -8.30
CA GLY A 97 -1.61 9.33 -8.82
C GLY A 97 -1.66 9.45 -10.34
N ASP A 98 -1.15 10.56 -10.88
CA ASP A 98 -1.20 10.83 -12.31
C ASP A 98 -0.01 10.22 -13.06
N ASN A 99 -0.28 9.42 -14.09
CA ASN A 99 0.71 8.89 -15.04
C ASN A 99 1.93 8.19 -14.40
N LEU A 100 1.73 7.56 -13.23
CA LEU A 100 2.78 6.81 -12.54
C LEU A 100 2.84 5.36 -13.03
N ARG A 101 4.04 4.79 -13.07
CA ARG A 101 4.24 3.35 -13.35
C ARG A 101 4.16 2.55 -12.05
N PRO A 102 3.49 1.37 -12.02
CA PRO A 102 3.38 0.57 -10.81
C PRO A 102 4.72 -0.06 -10.42
N LEU A 103 4.98 -0.14 -9.12
CA LEU A 103 6.02 -1.01 -8.57
C LEU A 103 5.43 -2.41 -8.35
N ILE A 104 5.97 -3.41 -9.04
CA ILE A 104 5.50 -4.80 -8.99
C ILE A 104 6.55 -5.67 -8.32
N TYR A 105 6.14 -6.57 -7.43
CA TYR A 105 7.00 -7.61 -6.89
C TYR A 105 6.73 -8.93 -7.59
N HIS A 106 7.72 -9.46 -8.31
CA HIS A 106 7.61 -10.70 -9.08
C HIS A 106 8.94 -11.44 -9.09
N ALA A 107 8.91 -12.78 -9.00
CA ALA A 107 10.11 -13.62 -8.98
C ALA A 107 11.21 -13.15 -7.99
N ARG A 108 10.78 -12.71 -6.79
CA ARG A 108 11.65 -12.16 -5.72
C ARG A 108 12.40 -10.86 -6.07
N GLY A 109 11.99 -10.15 -7.11
CA GLY A 109 12.54 -8.85 -7.50
C GLY A 109 11.46 -7.80 -7.72
N TYR A 110 11.87 -6.53 -7.73
CA TYR A 110 11.02 -5.43 -8.15
C TYR A 110 11.06 -5.28 -9.67
N HIS A 111 9.90 -4.96 -10.24
CA HIS A 111 9.70 -4.79 -11.67
C HIS A 111 8.80 -3.57 -11.90
N VAL A 112 8.93 -3.00 -13.10
CA VAL A 112 8.08 -1.92 -13.58
C VAL A 112 7.44 -2.39 -14.87
N LEU A 113 6.13 -2.25 -14.98
CA LEU A 113 5.45 -2.46 -16.25
C LEU A 113 5.62 -1.21 -17.09
N ASP A 114 6.15 -1.36 -18.29
CA ASP A 114 6.08 -0.30 -19.28
C ASP A 114 4.62 -0.13 -19.70
N SER A 115 4.18 1.13 -19.76
CA SER A 115 2.87 1.45 -20.32
C SER A 115 2.89 1.00 -21.77
N GLY A 116 2.27 -0.14 -22.06
CA GLY A 116 2.00 -0.60 -23.41
C GLY A 116 1.00 0.34 -24.08
N ALA A 117 1.44 1.54 -24.45
CA ALA A 117 0.82 2.27 -25.54
C ALA A 117 1.23 1.56 -26.84
N ALA A 118 0.67 0.37 -27.07
CA ALA A 118 0.46 -0.04 -28.43
C ALA A 118 -0.56 0.96 -28.98
N ALA A 119 -0.07 1.94 -29.75
CA ALA A 119 -0.92 2.76 -30.56
C ALA A 119 -1.80 1.82 -31.39
N PHE A 120 -3.10 1.79 -31.08
CA PHE A 120 -4.08 1.37 -32.06
C PHE A 120 -4.04 2.43 -33.17
N THR A 121 -3.12 2.28 -34.12
CA THR A 121 -3.28 2.90 -35.42
C THR A 121 -4.43 2.16 -36.10
N GLU A 122 -5.61 2.76 -36.06
CA GLU A 122 -6.65 2.51 -37.05
C GLU A 122 -6.00 2.72 -38.42
N LYS A 123 -5.87 1.64 -39.20
CA LYS A 123 -5.67 1.73 -40.64
C LYS A 123 -7.06 1.76 -41.26
N GLU A 124 -7.41 2.92 -41.83
CA GLU A 124 -8.42 3.04 -42.89
C GLU A 124 -8.03 2.21 -44.12
#